data_AF-A0A376ZX19-F1
#
_entry.id   AF-A0A376ZX19-F1
#
_cell.length_a   1.000
_cell.length_b   1.000
_cell.length_c   1.000
_cell.angle_alpha   90.00
_cell.angle_beta   90.00
_cell.angle_gamma   90.00
#
_symmetry.space_group_name_H-M   'P 1'
#
loop_
_entity.id
_entity.type
_entity.pdbx_description
1 polymer ?
#
loop_
_entity_poly.entity_id
_entity_poly.type
_entity_poly.pdbx_seq_one_letter_code
_entity_poly.pdbx_strand_id
1 'polypeptide(L)'
;MRDALPKDGLFSSEHTRLYTSMYDQQIAQQMTAGKGLGLAEMMVKQMTPEQPLPEESTPAAPMKFPLETVVRYQNQALSQLVQKAVPRNYDDSLPGDSKAFLAQLSLPAQLASQQSGVPHHLILAQAALESGWGQRQIPPRKRRAEL
;
A
#
# COMPACT_ATOMS: atom_id res chain seq x y z
N MET A 1 -13.51 15.30 -10.75
CA MET A 1 -14.64 14.55 -10.15
C MET A 1 -14.41 14.26 -8.65
N ARG A 2 -14.10 15.28 -7.85
CA ARG A 2 -14.03 15.14 -6.38
C ARG A 2 -14.48 16.40 -5.61
N ASP A 3 -15.04 17.40 -6.32
CA ASP A 3 -15.65 18.62 -5.77
C ASP A 3 -16.94 18.39 -4.97
N ALA A 4 -17.43 17.15 -4.89
CA ALA A 4 -18.64 16.77 -4.17
C ALA A 4 -18.38 16.21 -2.76
N LEU A 5 -17.12 16.07 -2.34
CA LEU A 5 -16.79 15.72 -0.95
C LEU A 5 -16.90 16.99 -0.07
N PRO A 6 -17.49 16.90 1.14
CA PRO A 6 -17.62 18.04 2.03
C PRO A 6 -16.25 18.68 2.29
N LYS A 7 -16.09 19.97 1.93
CA LYS A 7 -14.81 20.69 2.00
C LYS A 7 -14.40 21.06 3.44
N ASP A 8 -15.28 20.83 4.41
CA ASP A 8 -15.18 21.24 5.81
C ASP A 8 -15.10 20.06 6.78
N GLY A 9 -14.22 19.11 6.49
CA GLY A 9 -13.79 18.15 7.50
C GLY A 9 -12.74 18.79 8.40
N LEU A 10 -12.88 18.72 9.73
CA LEU A 10 -11.88 19.14 10.73
C LEU A 10 -10.47 18.55 10.52
N PHE A 11 -10.32 17.60 9.60
CA PHE A 11 -9.08 16.91 9.24
C PHE A 11 -8.53 17.26 7.85
N SER A 12 -9.20 18.13 7.07
CA SER A 12 -8.72 18.53 5.73
C SER A 12 -8.01 19.89 5.80
N SER A 13 -6.68 19.86 5.94
CA SER A 13 -5.84 21.07 5.91
C SER A 13 -5.56 21.56 4.48
N GLU A 14 -5.25 22.84 4.28
CA GLU A 14 -4.85 23.40 2.96
C GLU A 14 -3.62 22.69 2.38
N HIS A 15 -2.68 22.28 3.25
CA HIS A 15 -1.50 21.51 2.83
C HIS A 15 -1.87 20.14 2.27
N THR A 16 -2.85 19.46 2.89
CA THR A 16 -3.40 18.20 2.38
C THR A 16 -4.04 18.40 1.01
N ARG A 17 -4.75 19.52 0.80
CA ARG A 17 -5.39 19.83 -0.49
C ARG A 17 -4.35 20.08 -1.58
N LEU A 18 -3.30 20.84 -1.28
CA LEU A 18 -2.21 21.09 -2.23
C LEU A 18 -1.51 19.78 -2.63
N TYR A 19 -1.12 18.95 -1.65
CA TYR A 19 -0.49 17.65 -1.90
C TYR A 19 -1.40 16.72 -2.71
N THR A 20 -2.69 16.67 -2.36
CA THR A 20 -3.67 15.86 -3.10
C THR A 20 -3.83 16.37 -4.53
N SER A 21 -3.86 17.68 -4.75
CA SER A 21 -4.02 18.27 -6.09
C SER A 21 -2.83 17.99 -7.00
N MET A 22 -1.60 18.09 -6.48
CA MET A 22 -0.37 17.74 -7.20
C MET A 22 -0.33 16.26 -7.56
N TYR A 23 -0.69 15.41 -6.60
CA TYR A 23 -0.75 13.96 -6.78
C TYR A 23 -1.80 13.55 -7.83
N ASP A 24 -3.01 14.11 -7.75
CA ASP A 24 -4.08 13.84 -8.70
C ASP A 24 -3.73 14.32 -10.12
N GLN A 25 -3.05 15.47 -10.24
CA GLN A 25 -2.54 15.95 -11.54
C GLN A 25 -1.52 14.99 -12.13
N GLN A 26 -0.59 14.46 -11.33
CA GLN A 26 0.38 13.48 -11.79
C GLN A 26 -0.29 12.16 -12.22
N ILE A 27 -1.29 11.68 -11.47
CA ILE A 27 -2.08 10.51 -11.86
C ILE A 27 -2.82 10.77 -13.16
N ALA A 28 -3.48 11.92 -13.32
CA ALA A 28 -4.20 12.26 -14.53
C ALA A 28 -3.27 12.28 -15.75
N GLN A 29 -2.07 12.84 -15.61
CA GLN A 29 -1.06 12.84 -16.66
C GLN A 29 -0.56 11.43 -16.98
N GLN A 30 -0.29 10.59 -15.98
CA GLN A 30 0.13 9.20 -16.19
C GLN A 30 -0.97 8.33 -16.81
N MET A 31 -2.23 8.56 -16.42
CA MET A 31 -3.39 7.91 -17.01
C MET A 31 -3.59 8.29 -18.48
N THR A 32 -3.27 9.53 -18.85
CA THR A 32 -3.45 10.06 -20.21
C THR A 32 -2.24 9.79 -21.10
N ALA A 33 -1.03 9.76 -20.55
CA ALA A 33 0.22 9.57 -21.29
C ALA A 33 0.56 8.09 -21.59
N GLY A 34 -0.08 7.13 -20.92
CA GLY A 34 0.10 5.70 -21.16
C GLY A 34 -0.99 5.06 -22.02
N LYS A 35 -0.79 3.79 -22.39
CA LYS A 35 -1.92 2.86 -22.60
C LYS A 35 -2.69 2.86 -21.28
N GLY A 36 -3.94 3.33 -21.25
CA GLY A 36 -4.73 3.51 -20.03
C GLY A 36 -4.72 2.29 -19.10
N LEU A 37 -5.26 2.42 -17.88
CA LEU A 37 -5.21 1.45 -16.76
C LEU A 37 -5.58 -0.04 -17.03
N GLY A 38 -5.87 -0.44 -18.26
CA GLY A 38 -6.23 -1.81 -18.59
C GLY A 38 -7.70 -2.12 -18.33
N LEU A 39 -8.51 -1.10 -18.02
CA LEU A 39 -9.92 -1.27 -17.65
C LEU A 39 -10.74 -1.81 -18.83
N ALA A 40 -10.39 -1.43 -20.05
CA ALA A 40 -11.03 -1.95 -21.25
C ALA A 40 -10.75 -3.44 -21.43
N GLU A 41 -9.50 -3.86 -21.25
CA GLU A 41 -9.08 -5.26 -21.31
C GLU A 41 -9.69 -6.09 -20.17
N MET A 42 -9.88 -5.49 -19.00
CA MET A 42 -10.59 -6.12 -17.88
C MET A 42 -12.09 -6.27 -18.16
N MET A 43 -12.73 -5.27 -18.79
CA MET A 43 -14.12 -5.37 -19.24
C MET A 43 -14.29 -6.45 -20.32
N VAL A 44 -13.36 -6.52 -21.28
CA VAL A 44 -13.33 -7.58 -22.30
C VAL A 44 -13.13 -8.96 -21.65
N LYS A 45 -12.23 -9.08 -20.68
CA LYS A 45 -12.00 -10.34 -19.94
C LYS A 45 -13.20 -10.77 -19.09
N GLN A 46 -14.01 -9.81 -18.62
CA GLN A 46 -15.27 -10.08 -17.92
C GLN A 46 -16.42 -10.42 -18.89
N MET A 47 -16.37 -9.92 -20.12
CA MET A 47 -17.34 -10.22 -21.17
C MET A 47 -17.03 -11.52 -21.92
N THR A 48 -15.79 -12.01 -21.90
CA THR A 48 -15.41 -13.32 -22.43
C THR A 48 -15.70 -14.39 -21.38
N PRO A 49 -16.73 -15.24 -21.55
CA PRO A 49 -17.02 -16.32 -20.63
C PRO A 49 -16.12 -17.51 -20.97
N GLU A 50 -14.85 -17.45 -20.59
CA GLU A 50 -13.96 -18.62 -20.62
C GLU A 50 -13.54 -19.01 -19.21
N GLN A 51 -14.47 -19.66 -18.52
CA GLN A 51 -14.11 -20.67 -17.54
C GLN A 51 -15.21 -21.74 -17.49
N PRO A 52 -14.89 -23.03 -17.77
CA PRO A 52 -15.84 -24.11 -17.57
C PRO A 52 -16.09 -24.27 -16.06
N LEU A 53 -17.36 -24.19 -15.69
CA LEU A 53 -17.81 -24.39 -14.32
C LEU A 53 -17.62 -25.86 -13.92
N PRO A 54 -17.14 -26.17 -12.70
CA PRO A 54 -17.70 -27.29 -11.98
C PRO A 54 -19.15 -26.91 -11.66
N GLU A 55 -20.08 -27.69 -12.20
CA GLU A 55 -21.49 -27.74 -11.81
C GLU A 55 -21.62 -27.63 -10.28
N GLU A 56 -22.36 -26.63 -9.78
CA GLU A 56 -23.41 -26.82 -8.76
C GLU A 56 -24.19 -25.50 -8.54
N SER A 57 -25.46 -25.51 -8.98
CA SER A 57 -26.61 -24.71 -8.52
C SER A 57 -26.46 -23.23 -8.11
N THR A 58 -27.14 -22.36 -8.85
CA THR A 58 -27.57 -21.04 -8.36
C THR A 58 -28.73 -21.19 -7.36
N PRO A 59 -28.83 -20.26 -6.39
CA PRO A 59 -29.76 -19.16 -6.60
C PRO A 59 -29.14 -17.80 -6.34
N ALA A 60 -29.66 -16.82 -7.07
CA ALA A 60 -29.31 -15.41 -7.02
C ALA A 60 -29.37 -14.83 -5.59
N ALA A 61 -28.21 -14.74 -4.93
CA ALA A 61 -27.98 -13.78 -3.86
C ALA A 61 -27.17 -12.61 -4.44
N PRO A 62 -27.41 -11.35 -4.01
CA PRO A 62 -26.52 -10.26 -4.39
C PRO A 62 -25.11 -10.66 -3.96
N MET A 63 -24.15 -10.63 -4.88
CA MET A 63 -22.75 -10.94 -4.56
C MET A 63 -22.34 -10.04 -3.39
N LYS A 64 -22.33 -10.60 -2.18
CA LYS A 64 -21.78 -9.96 -1.01
C LYS A 64 -20.29 -9.95 -1.27
N PHE A 65 -19.78 -8.84 -1.82
CA PHE A 65 -18.34 -8.64 -1.97
C PHE A 65 -17.75 -8.74 -0.57
N PRO A 66 -17.05 -9.84 -0.24
CA PRO A 66 -16.50 -9.99 1.09
C PRO A 66 -15.48 -8.87 1.25
N LEU A 67 -15.57 -8.10 2.32
CA LEU A 67 -14.64 -6.99 2.56
C LEU A 67 -13.19 -7.50 2.59
N GLU A 68 -12.98 -8.72 3.08
CA GLU A 68 -11.69 -9.42 3.00
C GLU A 68 -11.18 -9.60 1.58
N THR A 69 -12.05 -9.93 0.63
CA THR A 69 -11.69 -10.11 -0.77
C THR A 69 -11.27 -8.78 -1.38
N VAL A 70 -11.97 -7.69 -1.07
CA VAL A 70 -11.62 -6.32 -1.52
C VAL A 70 -10.28 -5.88 -0.95
N VAL A 71 -10.05 -6.08 0.35
CA VAL A 71 -8.78 -5.77 1.02
C VAL A 71 -7.64 -6.59 0.42
N ARG A 72 -7.87 -7.88 0.14
CA ARG A 72 -6.86 -8.76 -0.47
C ARG A 72 -6.50 -8.31 -1.89
N TYR A 73 -7.49 -7.96 -2.72
CA TYR A 73 -7.23 -7.42 -4.06
C TYR A 73 -6.51 -6.07 -4.03
N GLN A 74 -6.89 -5.18 -3.11
CA GLN A 74 -6.22 -3.88 -2.93
C GLN A 74 -4.75 -4.07 -2.52
N ASN A 75 -4.47 -4.94 -1.55
CA ASN A 75 -3.11 -5.24 -1.11
C ASN A 75 -2.27 -5.90 -2.21
N GLN A 76 -2.88 -6.75 -3.04
CA GLN A 76 -2.20 -7.35 -4.20
C GLN A 76 -1.86 -6.32 -5.28
N ALA A 77 -2.78 -5.41 -5.61
CA ALA A 77 -2.54 -4.35 -6.59
C ALA A 77 -1.42 -3.41 -6.11
N LEU A 78 -1.44 -3.01 -4.84
CA LEU A 78 -0.37 -2.21 -4.23
C LEU A 78 0.98 -2.94 -4.28
N SER A 79 1.00 -4.24 -3.97
CA SER A 79 2.23 -5.04 -4.02
C SER A 79 2.83 -5.11 -5.43
N GLN A 80 2.00 -5.23 -6.47
CA GLN A 80 2.46 -5.25 -7.87
C GLN A 80 3.01 -3.90 -8.33
N LEU A 81 2.38 -2.80 -7.91
CA LEU A 81 2.86 -1.45 -8.19
C LEU A 81 4.22 -1.20 -7.51
N VAL A 82 4.37 -1.60 -6.25
CA VAL A 82 5.64 -1.50 -5.51
C VAL A 82 6.72 -2.35 -6.19
N GLN A 83 6.42 -3.60 -6.56
CA GLN A 83 7.39 -4.47 -7.25
C GLN A 83 7.82 -3.90 -8.61
N LYS A 84 6.94 -3.17 -9.31
CA LYS A 84 7.24 -2.58 -10.62
C LYS A 84 7.95 -1.23 -10.51
N ALA A 85 7.72 -0.48 -9.43
CA ALA A 85 8.35 0.80 -9.16
C ALA A 85 9.70 0.70 -8.43
N VAL A 86 9.93 -0.40 -7.70
CA VAL A 86 11.21 -0.65 -7.03
C VAL A 86 12.19 -1.24 -8.05
N PRO A 87 13.32 -0.56 -8.35
CA PRO A 87 14.33 -1.11 -9.25
C PRO A 87 14.88 -2.42 -8.68
N ARG A 88 15.01 -3.45 -9.53
CA ARG A 88 15.54 -4.79 -9.17
C ARG A 88 16.92 -4.76 -8.48
N ASN A 89 17.65 -3.66 -8.59
CA ASN A 89 19.00 -3.48 -8.04
C ASN A 89 19.02 -2.62 -6.77
N TYR A 90 17.89 -2.49 -6.06
CA TYR A 90 17.78 -1.71 -4.82
C TYR A 90 18.83 -2.10 -3.77
N ASP A 91 19.26 -3.36 -3.77
CA ASP A 91 20.29 -3.90 -2.90
C ASP A 91 21.65 -3.19 -3.06
N ASP A 92 22.01 -2.72 -4.26
CA ASP A 92 23.36 -2.16 -4.51
C ASP A 92 23.49 -0.67 -4.13
N SER A 93 22.35 0.01 -3.95
CA SER A 93 22.29 1.45 -3.66
C SER A 93 22.14 1.77 -2.17
N LEU A 94 21.94 0.75 -1.33
CA LEU A 94 21.74 0.89 0.10
C LEU A 94 23.08 0.87 0.83
N PRO A 95 23.33 1.80 1.79
CA PRO A 95 24.45 1.71 2.70
C PRO A 95 24.52 0.32 3.37
N GLY A 96 25.72 -0.21 3.60
CA GLY A 96 25.90 -1.57 4.16
C GLY A 96 25.09 -1.83 5.43
N ASP A 97 24.97 -0.82 6.31
CA ASP A 97 24.21 -0.88 7.56
C ASP A 97 22.69 -1.06 7.32
N SER A 98 22.17 -0.52 6.22
CA SER A 98 20.75 -0.62 5.86
C SER A 98 20.33 -2.05 5.57
N LYS A 99 21.20 -2.87 4.97
CA LYS A 99 20.91 -4.28 4.70
C LYS A 99 20.82 -5.10 5.98
N ALA A 100 21.74 -4.86 6.92
CA ALA A 100 21.73 -5.50 8.23
C ALA A 100 20.45 -5.15 9.00
N PHE A 101 20.03 -3.88 8.96
CA PHE A 101 18.77 -3.42 9.52
C PHE A 101 17.56 -4.14 8.91
N LEU A 102 17.48 -4.23 7.57
CA LEU A 102 16.39 -4.93 6.88
C LEU A 102 16.36 -6.42 7.22
N ALA A 103 17.53 -7.09 7.25
CA ALA A 103 17.63 -8.50 7.61
C ALA A 103 17.12 -8.73 9.04
N GLN A 104 17.55 -7.89 9.99
CA GLN A 104 17.15 -7.99 11.39
C GLN A 104 15.65 -7.72 11.61
N LEU A 105 15.08 -6.73 10.92
CA LEU A 105 13.69 -6.29 11.15
C LEU A 105 12.66 -6.94 10.22
N SER A 106 13.08 -7.68 9.21
CA SER A 106 12.19 -8.37 8.27
C SER A 106 11.13 -9.23 8.97
N LEU A 107 11.56 -10.11 9.87
CA LEU A 107 10.69 -11.04 10.59
C LEU A 107 9.71 -10.33 11.55
N PRO A 108 10.13 -9.45 12.47
CA PRO A 108 9.20 -8.76 13.35
C PRO A 108 8.25 -7.83 12.56
N ALA A 109 8.69 -7.23 11.45
CA ALA A 109 7.81 -6.44 10.59
C ALA A 109 6.72 -7.28 9.92
N GLN A 110 7.04 -8.52 9.50
CA GLN A 110 6.04 -9.46 8.96
C GLN A 110 5.03 -9.89 10.03
N LEU A 111 5.48 -10.15 11.26
CA LEU A 111 4.58 -10.47 12.37
C LEU A 111 3.65 -9.29 12.70
N ALA A 112 4.20 -8.08 12.81
CA ALA A 112 3.42 -6.86 13.03
C ALA A 112 2.43 -6.61 11.90
N SER A 113 2.81 -6.93 10.65
CA SER A 113 1.94 -6.80 9.49
C SER A 113 0.73 -7.74 9.55
N GLN A 114 0.93 -8.99 9.96
CA GLN A 114 -0.17 -9.95 10.14
C GLN A 114 -1.13 -9.52 11.25
N GLN A 115 -0.62 -8.91 12.32
CA GLN A 115 -1.43 -8.48 13.45
C GLN A 115 -2.17 -7.16 13.19
N SER A 116 -1.52 -6.21 12.53
CA SER A 116 -2.07 -4.86 12.30
C SER A 116 -2.79 -4.69 10.97
N GLY A 117 -2.55 -5.59 10.01
CA GLY A 117 -2.98 -5.44 8.61
C GLY A 117 -2.18 -4.38 7.83
N VAL A 118 -1.24 -3.67 8.47
CA VAL A 118 -0.37 -2.71 7.80
C VAL A 118 0.72 -3.48 7.03
N PRO A 119 0.97 -3.21 5.75
CA PRO A 119 2.01 -3.90 5.00
C PRO A 119 3.42 -3.74 5.62
N HIS A 120 4.15 -4.85 5.79
CA HIS A 120 5.46 -4.86 6.46
C HIS A 120 6.51 -3.93 5.82
N HIS A 121 6.41 -3.67 4.51
CA HIS A 121 7.32 -2.75 3.82
C HIS A 121 7.12 -1.29 4.27
N LEU A 122 5.90 -0.88 4.60
CA LEU A 122 5.63 0.45 5.16
C LEU A 122 6.17 0.56 6.59
N ILE A 123 6.05 -0.51 7.38
CA ILE A 123 6.62 -0.58 8.73
C ILE A 123 8.14 -0.42 8.66
N LEU A 124 8.81 -1.15 7.76
CA LEU A 124 10.27 -1.05 7.57
C LEU A 124 10.70 0.32 7.03
N ALA A 125 9.97 0.89 6.08
CA ALA A 125 10.27 2.21 5.53
C ALA A 125 10.17 3.31 6.59
N GLN A 126 9.10 3.31 7.39
CA GLN A 126 8.93 4.27 8.48
C GLN A 126 10.00 4.07 9.56
N ALA A 127 10.28 2.82 9.94
CA ALA A 127 11.33 2.52 10.91
C ALA A 127 12.71 2.99 10.41
N ALA A 128 13.02 2.82 9.12
CA ALA A 128 14.26 3.30 8.52
C ALA A 128 14.34 4.83 8.52
N LEU A 129 13.24 5.53 8.21
CA LEU A 129 13.17 6.99 8.20
C LEU A 129 13.35 7.59 9.61
N GLU A 130 12.66 7.02 10.61
CA GLU A 130 12.71 7.53 11.98
C GLU A 130 14.02 7.22 12.70
N SER A 131 14.56 6.01 12.50
CA SER A 131 15.82 5.59 13.12
C SER A 131 17.07 6.00 12.34
N GLY A 132 16.91 6.50 11.11
CA GLY A 132 18.02 6.69 10.18
C GLY A 132 18.76 5.37 9.92
N TRP A 133 18.04 4.34 9.47
CA TRP A 133 18.58 2.98 9.26
C TRP A 133 19.15 2.30 10.52
N GLY A 134 18.60 2.61 11.70
CA GLY A 134 19.05 2.03 12.97
C GLY A 134 20.21 2.78 13.64
N GLN A 135 20.69 3.87 13.07
CA GLN A 135 21.81 4.65 13.64
C GLN A 135 21.39 5.50 14.85
N ARG A 136 20.12 5.89 14.95
CA ARG A 136 19.56 6.60 16.10
C ARG A 136 18.76 5.64 16.99
N GLN A 137 19.46 4.88 17.82
CA GLN A 137 18.79 4.14 18.89
C GLN A 137 18.27 5.14 19.93
N ILE A 138 16.96 5.14 20.16
CA ILE A 138 16.35 5.90 21.25
C ILE A 138 16.78 5.20 22.55
N PRO A 139 17.61 5.83 23.40
CA PRO A 139 17.98 5.22 24.67
C PRO A 139 16.71 4.97 25.49
N PRO A 140 16.57 3.80 26.14
CA PRO A 140 15.42 3.55 26.99
C PRO A 140 15.35 4.66 28.05
N ARG A 141 14.27 5.43 28.01
CA ARG A 141 14.01 6.50 28.97
C ARG A 141 14.10 5.89 30.37
N LYS A 142 15.13 6.27 31.14
CA LYS A 142 15.26 5.91 32.56
C LYS A 142 13.94 6.27 33.23
N ARG A 143 13.11 5.26 33.53
CA ARG A 143 11.97 5.45 34.43
C ARG A 143 12.58 5.88 35.76
N ARG A 144 12.46 7.17 36.08
CA ARG A 144 12.64 7.65 37.45
C ARG A 144 11.64 6.86 38.29
N ALA A 145 12.18 5.98 39.13
CA ALA A 145 11.44 5.41 40.23
C ALA A 145 11.13 6.58 41.18
N GLU A 146 9.89 7.05 41.18
CA GLU A 146 9.36 7.87 42.26
C GLU A 146 8.72 6.90 43.26
N LEU A 147 9.29 6.88 44.46
CA LEU A 147 8.74 6.33 45.69
C LEU A 147 7.77 7.34 46.30
#